data_AF-A0A9D8PIZ3-F1
#
_entry.id   AF-A0A9D8PIZ3-F1
#
_cell.length_a   1.000
_cell.length_b   1.000
_cell.length_c   1.000
_cell.angle_alpha   90.00
_cell.angle_beta   90.00
_cell.angle_gamma   90.00
#
_symmetry.space_group_name_H-M   'P 1'
#
loop_
_entity.id
_entity.type
_entity.pdbx_description
1 polymer ?
#
loop_
_entity_poly.entity_id
_entity_poly.type
_entity_poly.pdbx_seq_one_letter_code
_entity_poly.pdbx_strand_id
1 'polypeptide(L)'
;MSNLIEKYWLITAAFLSLILVSGLTVLLIKLNKHQYTEIVLSESNPAPYQGSIYIGGAVANPGYYPLSQNDTIQSLIQAAGPAANADLERIKIHVPEPGETHSPQKINLNSAEPWLLEALPGIGQDRAKAIIAYRASHGPFRRVE
;
A
#
# COMPACT_ATOMS: atom_id res chain seq x y z
N MET A 1 34.22 -73.00 -25.98
CA MET A 1 32.89 -72.60 -25.45
C MET A 1 32.90 -71.25 -24.73
N SER A 2 33.95 -70.43 -24.85
CA SER A 2 34.10 -69.11 -24.18
C SER A 2 33.49 -67.92 -24.94
N ASN A 3 33.32 -68.01 -26.26
CA ASN A 3 32.98 -66.85 -27.10
C ASN A 3 31.52 -66.35 -27.00
N LEU A 4 30.58 -67.14 -26.47
CA LEU A 4 29.19 -66.71 -26.28
C LEU A 4 29.00 -65.91 -24.98
N ILE A 5 29.65 -66.33 -23.89
CA ILE A 5 29.55 -65.67 -22.58
C ILE A 5 30.24 -64.30 -22.60
N GLU A 6 31.42 -64.20 -23.21
CA GLU A 6 32.12 -62.91 -23.35
C GLU A 6 31.32 -61.91 -24.21
N LYS A 7 30.64 -62.40 -25.25
CA LYS A 7 29.79 -61.56 -26.12
C LYS A 7 28.59 -60.98 -25.36
N TYR A 8 27.92 -61.77 -24.51
CA TYR A 8 26.80 -61.26 -23.72
C TYR A 8 27.24 -60.34 -22.58
N TRP A 9 28.40 -60.60 -21.97
CA TRP A 9 28.95 -59.75 -20.92
C TRP A 9 29.34 -58.35 -21.42
N LEU A 10 29.87 -58.25 -22.65
CA LEU A 10 30.13 -56.94 -23.28
C LEU A 10 28.84 -56.17 -23.57
N ILE A 11 27.77 -56.84 -24.00
CA ILE A 11 26.48 -56.21 -24.29
C ILE A 11 25.83 -55.70 -22.99
N THR A 12 25.85 -56.49 -21.91
CA THR A 12 25.30 -56.06 -20.63
C THR A 12 26.10 -54.91 -20.02
N ALA A 13 27.43 -54.92 -20.12
CA ALA A 13 28.28 -53.82 -19.68
C ALA A 13 28.00 -52.52 -20.46
N ALA A 14 27.79 -52.61 -21.78
CA ALA A 14 27.44 -51.46 -22.62
C ALA A 14 26.07 -50.87 -22.28
N PHE A 15 25.07 -51.71 -21.95
CA PHE A 15 23.77 -51.23 -21.50
C PHE A 15 23.85 -50.52 -20.14
N LEU A 16 24.63 -51.07 -19.21
CA LEU A 16 24.77 -50.52 -17.85
C LEU A 16 25.50 -49.17 -17.87
N SER A 17 26.52 -49.02 -18.73
CA SER A 17 27.19 -47.74 -18.93
C SER A 17 26.28 -46.68 -19.54
N LEU A 18 25.43 -47.05 -20.51
CA LEU A 18 24.47 -46.14 -21.13
C LEU A 18 23.44 -45.62 -20.12
N ILE A 19 22.96 -46.48 -19.23
CA ILE A 19 22.06 -46.10 -18.14
C ILE A 19 22.74 -45.12 -17.18
N LEU A 20 23.99 -45.41 -16.78
CA LEU A 20 24.76 -44.52 -15.89
C LEU A 20 25.01 -43.14 -16.52
N VAL A 21 25.38 -43.09 -17.80
CA VAL A 21 25.60 -41.83 -18.52
C VAL A 21 24.30 -41.03 -18.64
N SER A 22 23.18 -41.70 -18.94
CA SER A 22 21.85 -41.06 -19.01
C SER A 22 21.41 -40.46 -17.66
N GLY A 23 21.65 -41.19 -16.57
CA GLY A 23 21.35 -40.72 -15.21
C GLY A 23 22.20 -39.50 -14.83
N LEU A 24 23.49 -39.54 -15.15
CA LEU A 24 24.40 -38.43 -14.87
C LEU A 24 24.05 -37.18 -15.70
N THR A 25 23.69 -37.34 -16.98
CA THR A 25 23.27 -36.21 -17.83
C THR A 25 22.00 -35.55 -17.32
N VAL A 26 20.97 -36.33 -16.93
CA VAL A 26 19.74 -35.76 -16.34
C VAL A 26 20.02 -35.05 -15.02
N LEU A 27 20.90 -35.60 -14.17
CA LEU A 27 21.29 -34.99 -12.90
C LEU A 27 21.97 -33.63 -13.12
N LEU A 28 22.89 -33.53 -14.09
CA LEU A 28 23.55 -32.27 -14.45
C LEU A 28 22.55 -31.23 -14.98
N ILE A 29 21.57 -31.63 -15.79
CA ILE A 29 20.51 -30.74 -16.28
C ILE A 29 19.64 -30.23 -15.12
N LYS A 30 19.37 -31.07 -14.11
CA LYS A 30 18.54 -30.70 -12.96
C LYS A 30 19.26 -29.74 -12.01
N LEU A 31 20.58 -29.86 -11.86
CA LEU A 31 21.38 -28.97 -11.01
C LEU A 31 21.50 -27.55 -11.59
N ASN A 32 21.35 -27.39 -12.92
CA ASN A 32 21.54 -26.10 -13.57
C ASN A 32 20.26 -25.26 -13.75
N LYS A 33 19.10 -25.72 -13.23
CA LYS A 33 17.84 -24.96 -13.32
C LYS A 33 17.71 -23.92 -12.21
N HIS A 34 18.47 -22.84 -12.31
CA HIS A 34 18.13 -21.61 -11.60
C HIS A 34 17.13 -20.85 -12.48
N GLN A 35 15.84 -21.19 -12.32
CA GLN A 35 14.76 -20.48 -13.02
C GLN A 35 14.58 -19.10 -12.39
N TYR A 36 15.21 -18.11 -12.98
CA TYR A 36 14.83 -16.72 -12.76
C TYR A 36 13.52 -16.50 -13.51
N THR A 37 12.42 -16.39 -12.77
CA THR A 37 11.14 -15.97 -13.35
C THR A 37 11.26 -14.48 -13.66
N GLU A 38 11.20 -14.12 -14.94
CA GLU A 38 11.04 -12.73 -15.36
C GLU A 38 9.69 -12.22 -14.81
N ILE A 39 9.72 -11.12 -14.06
CA ILE A 39 8.49 -10.46 -13.62
C ILE A 39 7.90 -9.79 -14.86
N VAL A 40 7.07 -10.53 -15.60
CA VAL A 40 6.21 -9.93 -16.61
C VAL A 40 5.17 -9.11 -15.86
N LEU A 41 5.40 -7.80 -15.82
CA LEU A 41 4.40 -6.82 -15.40
C LEU A 41 3.27 -6.88 -16.42
N SER A 42 2.31 -7.78 -16.22
CA SER A 42 1.00 -7.62 -16.82
C SER A 42 0.51 -6.24 -16.38
N GLU A 43 0.38 -5.30 -17.32
CA GLU A 43 -0.32 -4.03 -17.09
C GLU A 43 -1.80 -4.35 -16.86
N SER A 44 -2.11 -4.87 -15.67
CA SER A 44 -3.44 -4.72 -15.12
C SER A 44 -3.60 -3.24 -14.88
N ASN A 45 -4.35 -2.55 -15.74
CA ASN A 45 -4.87 -1.22 -15.43
C ASN A 45 -5.66 -1.35 -14.12
N PRO A 46 -5.06 -1.05 -12.95
CA PRO A 46 -5.72 -1.30 -11.70
C PRO A 46 -6.87 -0.30 -11.62
N ALA A 47 -8.05 -0.74 -11.16
CA ALA A 47 -9.14 0.18 -10.86
C ALA A 47 -8.57 1.39 -10.09
N PRO A 48 -8.98 2.62 -10.41
CA PRO A 48 -8.38 3.81 -9.84
C PRO A 48 -8.33 3.65 -8.32
N TYR A 49 -7.12 3.69 -7.75
CA TYR A 49 -6.93 3.58 -6.31
C TYR A 49 -7.67 4.75 -5.68
N GLN A 50 -8.75 4.44 -4.97
CA GLN A 50 -9.54 5.37 -4.18
C GLN A 50 -9.36 4.97 -2.72
N GLY A 51 -8.70 5.83 -1.96
CA GLY A 51 -8.45 5.62 -0.55
C GLY A 51 -8.56 6.92 0.23
N SER A 52 -8.21 6.85 1.50
CA SER A 52 -8.09 8.02 2.36
C SER A 52 -6.82 7.91 3.19
N ILE A 53 -6.06 9.00 3.29
CA ILE A 53 -4.88 9.09 4.17
C ILE A 53 -5.21 9.99 5.35
N TYR A 54 -4.85 9.54 6.55
CA TYR A 54 -4.86 10.39 7.73
C TYR A 54 -3.61 11.27 7.77
N ILE A 55 -3.79 12.59 7.85
CA ILE A 55 -2.72 13.57 8.04
C ILE A 55 -2.89 14.21 9.42
N GLY A 56 -1.84 14.15 10.23
CA GLY A 56 -1.82 14.74 11.57
C GLY A 56 -0.48 15.40 11.89
N GLY A 57 -0.30 15.85 13.13
CA GLY A 57 0.90 16.56 13.56
C GLY A 57 0.78 18.07 13.41
N ALA A 58 1.83 18.73 12.90
CA ALA A 58 1.92 20.18 12.77
C ALA A 58 1.20 20.71 11.50
N VAL A 59 -0.11 20.44 11.41
CA VAL A 59 -1.00 20.92 10.35
C VAL A 59 -2.20 21.64 10.96
N ALA A 60 -2.75 22.62 10.24
CA ALA A 60 -3.90 23.41 10.67
C ALA A 60 -5.18 22.56 10.71
N ASN A 61 -5.34 21.65 9.75
CA ASN A 61 -6.52 20.82 9.59
C ASN A 61 -6.14 19.33 9.57
N PRO A 62 -5.91 18.69 10.73
CA PRO A 62 -5.66 17.25 10.79
C PRO A 62 -6.92 16.47 10.39
N GLY A 63 -6.74 15.30 9.79
CA GLY A 63 -7.86 14.46 9.37
C GLY A 63 -7.61 13.52 8.21
N TYR A 64 -8.69 12.90 7.75
CA TYR A 64 -8.67 12.04 6.57
C TYR A 64 -8.87 12.88 5.30
N TYR A 65 -7.95 12.73 4.37
CA TYR A 65 -8.00 13.34 3.04
C TYR A 65 -8.18 12.26 1.98
N PRO A 66 -9.05 12.47 0.97
CA PRO A 66 -9.19 11.54 -0.13
C PRO A 66 -7.86 11.42 -0.89
N LEU A 67 -7.50 10.20 -1.28
CA LEU A 67 -6.33 9.89 -2.08
C LEU A 67 -6.78 9.25 -3.38
N SER A 68 -6.39 9.88 -4.49
CA SER A 68 -6.55 9.39 -5.85
C SER A 68 -5.19 9.02 -6.46
N GLN A 69 -5.18 8.25 -7.55
CA GLN A 69 -3.94 7.84 -8.24
C GLN A 69 -3.00 9.00 -8.63
N ASN A 70 -3.53 10.18 -8.92
CA ASN A 70 -2.76 11.34 -9.37
C ASN A 70 -2.41 12.31 -8.22
N ASP A 71 -2.82 12.02 -6.99
CA ASP A 71 -2.53 12.88 -5.86
C ASP A 71 -1.08 12.71 -5.41
N THR A 72 -0.46 13.83 -5.01
CA THR A 72 0.88 13.85 -4.44
C THR A 72 0.80 14.03 -2.94
N ILE A 73 1.77 13.47 -2.20
CA ILE A 73 1.84 13.72 -0.75
C ILE A 73 1.94 15.22 -0.45
N GLN A 74 2.67 15.98 -1.29
CA GLN A 74 2.78 17.43 -1.15
C GLN A 74 1.44 18.14 -1.30
N SER A 75 0.61 17.78 -2.29
CA SER A 75 -0.71 18.40 -2.45
C SER A 75 -1.62 18.13 -1.26
N LEU A 76 -1.57 16.93 -0.70
CA LEU A 76 -2.35 16.58 0.50
C LEU A 76 -1.86 17.31 1.75
N ILE A 77 -0.54 17.44 1.95
CA ILE A 77 0.02 18.23 3.05
C ILE A 77 -0.39 19.69 2.92
N GLN A 78 -0.33 20.24 1.70
CA GLN A 78 -0.74 21.61 1.44
C GLN A 78 -2.22 21.83 1.75
N ALA A 79 -3.09 20.88 1.39
CA ALA A 79 -4.51 20.91 1.73
C ALA A 79 -4.76 20.84 3.25
N ALA A 80 -3.93 20.08 3.98
CA ALA A 80 -3.96 20.05 5.44
C ALA A 80 -3.48 21.36 6.09
N GLY A 81 -2.76 22.20 5.34
CA GLY A 81 -2.26 23.49 5.77
C GLY A 81 -1.11 23.33 6.78
N PRO A 82 0.14 23.14 6.33
CA PRO A 82 1.26 22.96 7.25
C PRO A 82 1.45 24.19 8.14
N ALA A 83 1.70 23.97 9.43
CA ALA A 83 2.03 25.06 10.35
C ALA A 83 3.40 25.67 10.00
N ALA A 84 3.64 26.92 10.41
CA ALA A 84 4.90 27.61 10.13
C ALA A 84 6.14 26.92 10.74
N ASN A 85 5.95 26.12 11.78
CA ASN A 85 6.98 25.34 12.46
C ASN A 85 6.94 23.84 12.11
N ALA A 86 6.22 23.45 11.06
CA ALA A 86 6.15 22.07 10.62
C ALA A 86 7.48 21.63 9.98
N ASP A 87 8.00 20.48 10.38
CA ASP A 87 9.13 19.82 9.72
C ASP A 87 8.61 19.11 8.47
N LEU A 88 8.82 19.72 7.29
CA LEU A 88 8.40 19.18 6.00
C LEU A 88 9.42 18.20 5.40
N GLU A 89 10.63 18.11 5.98
CA GLU A 89 11.69 17.21 5.50
C GLU A 89 11.52 15.79 6.07
N ARG A 90 10.84 15.65 7.22
CA ARG A 90 10.68 14.37 7.91
C ARG A 90 9.20 14.01 8.08
N ILE A 91 8.73 13.10 7.23
CA ILE A 91 7.36 12.57 7.28
C ILE A 91 7.37 11.17 7.89
N LYS A 92 6.53 10.93 8.91
CA LYS A 92 6.28 9.60 9.46
C LYS A 92 5.06 8.98 8.78
N ILE A 93 5.25 7.89 8.05
CA ILE A 93 4.17 7.08 7.49
C ILE A 93 3.80 6.00 8.49
N HIS A 94 2.50 5.86 8.77
CA HIS A 94 1.95 4.84 9.66
C HIS A 94 0.93 4.01 8.89
N VAL A 95 1.09 2.70 8.91
CA VAL A 95 0.11 1.75 8.36
C VAL A 95 -0.57 1.08 9.54
N PRO A 96 -1.88 1.27 9.74
CA PRO A 96 -2.54 0.77 10.93
C PRO A 96 -2.70 -0.74 10.93
N GLU A 97 -2.69 -1.33 12.12
CA GLU A 97 -3.07 -2.73 12.30
C GLU A 97 -4.60 -2.91 12.26
N PRO A 98 -5.12 -4.09 11.88
CA PRO A 98 -6.54 -4.37 11.96
C PRO A 98 -7.08 -4.15 13.38
N GLY A 99 -8.06 -3.25 13.53
CA GLY A 99 -8.64 -2.91 14.83
C GLY A 99 -7.92 -1.79 15.59
N GLU A 100 -6.88 -1.19 15.01
CA GLU A 100 -6.28 0.02 15.57
C GLU A 100 -7.30 1.16 15.56
N THR A 101 -7.59 1.70 16.74
CA THR A 101 -8.54 2.81 16.90
C THR A 101 -7.83 4.13 16.68
N HIS A 102 -8.20 4.82 15.60
CA HIS A 102 -7.72 6.15 15.34
C HIS A 102 -8.38 7.16 16.28
N SER A 103 -7.62 8.17 16.69
CA SER A 103 -8.21 9.32 17.38
C SER A 103 -9.19 10.00 16.43
N PRO A 104 -10.44 10.28 16.88
CA PRO A 104 -11.42 10.94 16.04
C PRO A 104 -10.88 12.28 15.57
N GLN A 105 -11.13 12.61 14.30
CA GLN A 105 -10.72 13.87 13.70
C GLN A 105 -11.31 15.03 14.50
N LYS A 106 -10.45 15.83 15.13
CA LYS A 106 -10.86 17.03 15.86
C LYS A 106 -10.80 18.23 14.92
N ILE A 107 -11.94 18.86 14.70
CA ILE A 107 -12.08 20.03 13.83
C ILE A 107 -12.43 21.24 14.69
N ASN A 108 -11.79 22.37 14.42
CA ASN A 108 -12.09 23.62 15.11
C ASN A 108 -13.34 24.28 14.51
N LEU A 109 -14.47 24.24 15.23
CA LEU A 109 -15.73 24.83 14.77
C LEU A 109 -15.65 26.34 14.48
N ASN A 110 -14.73 27.06 15.13
CA ASN A 110 -14.56 28.50 14.98
C ASN A 110 -13.80 28.91 13.72
N SER A 111 -12.96 28.03 13.18
CA SER A 111 -12.09 28.34 12.04
C SER A 111 -12.26 27.39 10.85
N ALA A 112 -12.98 26.28 11.00
CA ALA A 112 -13.15 25.31 9.92
C ALA A 112 -13.87 25.93 8.71
N GLU A 113 -13.42 25.51 7.53
CA GLU A 113 -14.09 25.78 6.26
C GLU A 113 -15.43 25.02 6.16
N PRO A 114 -16.42 25.54 5.42
CA PRO A 114 -17.74 24.91 5.31
C PRO A 114 -17.70 23.46 4.82
N TRP A 115 -16.89 23.19 3.79
CA TRP A 115 -16.76 21.84 3.22
C TRP A 115 -16.17 20.84 4.22
N LEU A 116 -15.30 21.31 5.12
CA LEU A 116 -14.66 20.47 6.14
C LEU A 116 -15.65 20.08 7.23
N LEU A 117 -16.56 21.00 7.59
CA LEU A 117 -17.68 20.69 8.49
C LEU A 117 -18.67 19.72 7.85
N GLU A 118 -18.95 19.87 6.54
CA GLU A 118 -19.86 19.00 5.81
C GLU A 118 -19.34 17.55 5.73
N ALA A 119 -18.02 17.37 5.61
CA ALA A 119 -17.37 16.06 5.58
C ALA A 119 -17.44 15.29 6.92
N LEU A 120 -17.84 15.94 8.01
CA LEU A 120 -17.95 15.28 9.32
C LEU A 120 -19.13 14.28 9.34
N PRO A 121 -18.91 13.04 9.85
CA PRO A 121 -19.98 12.06 10.02
C PRO A 121 -21.15 12.65 10.82
N GLY A 122 -22.32 12.70 10.20
CA GLY A 122 -23.54 13.22 10.83
C GLY A 122 -23.67 14.74 10.88
N ILE A 123 -22.80 15.55 10.27
CA ILE A 123 -23.04 17.00 10.12
C ILE A 123 -23.75 17.28 8.79
N GLY A 124 -23.11 16.96 7.65
CA GLY A 124 -23.67 17.23 6.32
C GLY A 124 -23.88 18.73 6.05
N GLN A 125 -24.38 19.05 4.86
CA GLN A 125 -24.44 20.43 4.36
C GLN A 125 -25.28 21.38 5.24
N ASP A 126 -26.46 20.96 5.68
CA ASP A 126 -27.39 21.82 6.41
C ASP A 126 -26.86 22.19 7.81
N ARG A 127 -26.30 21.22 8.54
CA ARG A 127 -25.70 21.51 9.86
C ARG A 127 -24.41 22.31 9.71
N ALA A 128 -23.61 22.05 8.68
CA ALA A 128 -22.42 22.85 8.39
C ALA A 128 -22.81 24.33 8.18
N LYS A 129 -23.82 24.61 7.36
CA LYS A 129 -24.35 25.98 7.18
C LYS A 129 -24.84 26.60 8.49
N ALA A 130 -25.56 25.83 9.32
CA ALA A 130 -26.03 26.31 10.62
C ALA A 130 -24.88 26.70 11.56
N ILE A 131 -23.80 25.91 11.61
CA ILE A 131 -22.60 26.21 12.41
C ILE A 131 -21.96 27.52 11.94
N ILE A 132 -21.81 27.72 10.63
CA ILE A 132 -21.25 28.95 10.04
C ILE A 132 -22.14 30.15 10.36
N ALA A 133 -23.45 30.04 10.18
CA ALA A 133 -24.41 31.10 10.47
C ALA A 133 -24.41 31.48 11.96
N TYR A 134 -24.32 30.48 12.84
CA TYR A 134 -24.24 30.70 14.28
C TYR A 134 -22.98 31.49 14.65
N ARG A 135 -21.78 31.06 14.22
CA ARG A 135 -20.54 31.76 14.58
C ARG A 135 -20.47 33.19 14.02
N ALA A 136 -21.10 33.44 12.87
CA ALA A 136 -21.17 34.76 12.26
C ALA A 136 -22.08 35.74 13.04
N SER A 137 -23.18 35.23 13.62
CA SER A 137 -24.19 36.05 14.31
C SER A 137 -23.98 36.14 15.84
N HIS A 138 -23.38 35.11 16.46
CA HIS A 138 -23.24 34.98 17.91
C HIS A 138 -21.77 35.07 18.38
N GLY A 139 -20.81 35.07 17.44
CA GLY A 139 -19.39 34.98 17.74
C GLY A 139 -18.92 33.54 17.96
N PRO A 140 -17.65 33.34 18.35
CA PRO A 140 -17.04 32.01 18.43
C PRO A 140 -17.65 31.15 19.56
N PHE A 141 -17.76 29.84 19.31
CA PHE A 141 -18.10 28.82 20.30
C PHE A 141 -17.07 28.79 21.44
N ARG A 142 -17.56 28.87 22.69
CA ARG A 142 -16.73 28.93 23.91
C ARG A 142 -16.78 27.67 24.76
N ARG A 143 -17.83 26.86 24.63
CA ARG A 143 -18.06 25.64 25.42
C ARG A 143 -19.00 24.70 24.68
N VAL A 144 -18.88 23.40 24.97
CA VAL A 144 -19.85 22.36 24.61
C VAL A 144 -20.73 22.21 25.85
N GLU A 145 -22.03 22.46 25.72
CA GLU A 145 -22.99 22.34 26.82
C GLU A 145 -23.27 20.87 27.20
#